data_AF-A0A7V7DSQ5-F1
#
_entry.id   AF-A0A7V7DSQ5-F1
#
_cell.length_a   1.000
_cell.length_b   1.000
_cell.length_c   1.000
_cell.angle_alpha   90.00
_cell.angle_beta   90.00
_cell.angle_gamma   90.00
#
_symmetry.space_group_name_H-M   'P 1'
#
loop_
_entity.id
_entity.type
_entity.pdbx_description
1 polymer ?
#
loop_
_entity_poly.entity_id
_entity_poly.type
_entity_poly.pdbx_seq_one_letter_code
_entity_poly.pdbx_strand_id
1 'polypeptide(L)'
;MLPEISHLISLRHEGGKLFIVLGPPDLGVAILFNQPENAFGTIPWVPDPLRCHKVLRCKYGVLNHTHVPDENMSPGMYEIAYRQKLQELITQEIYTPLSVIFDRYFSAPHLASGDPKQVVDTMWEELEEIRRPAENMGEWLGNRDTESLEKMIHPFSIQELTGETISDEQLKQELDQITLEDFLEML
;
A
#
# COMPACT_ATOMS: atom_id res chain seq x y z
N MET A 1 -32.82 2.61 10.72
CA MET A 1 -33.27 2.23 9.37
C MET A 1 -32.73 3.27 8.40
N LEU A 2 -31.74 2.90 7.59
CA LEU A 2 -31.29 3.72 6.46
C LEU A 2 -32.25 3.48 5.28
N PRO A 3 -32.66 4.49 4.51
CA PRO A 3 -33.48 4.27 3.33
C PRO A 3 -32.60 3.76 2.17
N GLU A 4 -33.09 2.74 1.47
CA GLU A 4 -32.54 2.25 0.19
C GLU A 4 -32.61 3.38 -0.86
N ILE A 5 -31.46 3.82 -1.38
CA ILE A 5 -31.41 4.76 -2.52
C ILE A 5 -31.30 3.94 -3.80
N SER A 6 -32.45 3.53 -4.32
CA SER A 6 -32.56 2.77 -5.57
C SER A 6 -32.99 3.62 -6.77
N HIS A 7 -32.48 4.85 -6.97
CA HIS A 7 -32.85 5.64 -8.17
C HIS A 7 -31.69 6.50 -8.72
N LEU A 8 -30.79 5.87 -9.47
CA LEU A 8 -29.86 6.56 -10.38
C LEU A 8 -30.62 6.96 -11.66
N ILE A 9 -30.69 8.25 -11.97
CA ILE A 9 -31.51 8.74 -13.10
C ILE A 9 -30.66 9.00 -14.35
N SER A 10 -29.45 9.53 -14.20
CA SER A 10 -28.53 9.72 -15.33
C SER A 10 -27.09 9.91 -14.85
N LEU A 11 -26.15 9.40 -15.64
CA LEU A 11 -24.72 9.64 -15.53
C LEU A 11 -24.29 10.41 -16.78
N ARG A 12 -23.71 11.60 -16.59
CA ARG A 12 -23.18 12.39 -17.70
C ARG A 12 -21.74 12.80 -17.40
N HIS A 13 -20.91 12.72 -18.44
CA HIS A 13 -19.52 13.16 -18.42
C HIS A 13 -19.40 14.44 -19.25
N GLU A 14 -18.99 15.53 -18.63
CA GLU A 14 -18.60 16.77 -19.32
C GLU A 14 -17.35 17.33 -18.63
N GLY A 15 -16.27 17.56 -19.40
CA GLY A 15 -15.03 18.20 -18.91
C GLY A 15 -14.47 17.58 -17.63
N GLY A 16 -14.27 16.25 -17.63
CA GLY A 16 -13.67 15.52 -16.51
C GLY A 16 -14.53 15.40 -15.24
N LYS A 17 -15.76 15.92 -15.24
CA LYS A 17 -16.67 15.84 -14.10
C LYS A 17 -17.78 14.81 -14.33
N LEU A 18 -18.00 13.98 -13.31
CA LEU A 18 -19.11 13.03 -13.26
C LEU A 18 -20.30 13.70 -12.59
N PHE A 19 -21.40 13.83 -13.33
CA PHE A 19 -22.66 14.36 -12.81
C PHE A 19 -23.58 13.19 -12.45
N ILE A 20 -23.90 13.06 -11.16
CA ILE A 20 -24.90 12.12 -10.66
C ILE A 20 -26.15 12.93 -10.27
N VAL A 21 -27.25 12.70 -10.97
CA VAL A 21 -28.55 13.31 -10.64
C VAL A 21 -29.39 12.28 -9.89
N LEU A 22 -29.69 12.58 -8.61
CA LEU A 22 -30.56 11.76 -7.76
C LEU A 22 -31.79 12.59 -7.37
N GLY A 23 -32.99 12.07 -7.64
CA GLY A 23 -34.26 12.66 -7.20
C GLY A 23 -35.28 12.92 -8.32
N PRO A 24 -36.59 12.98 -8.00
CA PRO A 24 -37.65 13.18 -8.98
C PRO A 24 -37.45 14.47 -9.80
N PRO A 25 -37.95 14.50 -11.06
CA PRO A 25 -37.55 15.45 -12.12
C PRO A 25 -37.75 16.94 -11.81
N ASP A 26 -38.43 17.27 -10.73
CA ASP A 26 -38.92 18.62 -10.42
C ASP A 26 -38.07 19.35 -9.36
N LEU A 27 -37.17 18.62 -8.69
CA LEU A 27 -36.27 19.10 -7.63
C LEU A 27 -34.88 18.49 -7.82
N GLY A 28 -34.23 18.82 -8.94
CA GLY A 28 -32.88 18.35 -9.24
C GLY A 28 -31.86 18.91 -8.26
N VAL A 29 -31.42 18.10 -7.28
CA VAL A 29 -30.22 18.38 -6.51
C VAL A 29 -29.03 17.88 -7.33
N ALA A 30 -28.32 18.80 -7.98
CA ALA A 30 -27.05 18.49 -8.62
C ALA A 30 -25.96 18.43 -7.55
N ILE A 31 -25.53 17.23 -7.16
CA ILE A 31 -24.35 17.06 -6.32
C ILE A 31 -23.12 17.23 -7.22
N LEU A 32 -22.44 18.36 -7.06
CA LEU A 32 -21.17 18.63 -7.72
C LEU A 32 -20.06 17.81 -7.05
N PHE A 33 -19.74 16.66 -7.63
CA PHE A 33 -18.42 16.07 -7.40
C PHE A 33 -17.41 16.90 -8.17
N ASN A 34 -16.75 17.83 -7.47
CA ASN A 34 -15.50 18.39 -7.97
C ASN A 34 -14.51 17.23 -7.99
N GLN A 35 -14.35 16.59 -9.15
CA GLN A 35 -13.18 15.78 -9.43
C GLN A 35 -12.01 16.77 -9.57
N PRO A 36 -11.01 16.77 -8.68
CA PRO A 36 -9.77 17.47 -8.95
C PRO A 36 -9.10 16.74 -10.12
N GLU A 37 -9.21 17.32 -11.30
CA GLU A 37 -8.32 17.02 -12.42
C GLU A 37 -6.88 17.27 -11.91
N ASN A 38 -6.11 16.19 -11.70
CA ASN A 38 -4.76 16.08 -11.08
C ASN A 38 -4.62 15.74 -9.57
N ALA A 39 -5.48 14.93 -8.94
CA ALA A 39 -5.21 14.44 -7.58
C ALA A 39 -5.43 12.93 -7.34
N PHE A 40 -4.90 12.06 -8.20
CA PHE A 40 -4.58 10.69 -7.78
C PHE A 40 -3.28 10.71 -6.96
N GLY A 41 -3.31 11.40 -5.81
CA GLY A 41 -2.22 11.31 -4.84
C GLY A 41 -2.18 9.90 -4.29
N THR A 42 -1.00 9.28 -4.29
CA THR A 42 -0.80 8.06 -3.51
C THR A 42 -0.98 8.39 -2.03
N ILE A 43 -1.84 7.63 -1.37
CA ILE A 43 -2.15 7.78 0.05
C ILE A 43 -1.30 6.74 0.80
N PRO A 44 -0.42 7.18 1.70
CA PRO A 44 0.38 6.25 2.48
C PRO A 44 -0.51 5.50 3.46
N TRP A 45 -0.17 4.24 3.69
CA TRP A 45 -0.86 3.38 4.63
C TRP A 45 0.12 2.52 5.40
N VAL A 46 -0.07 2.45 6.71
CA VAL A 46 0.61 1.54 7.62
C VAL A 46 -0.30 1.30 8.81
N PRO A 47 -0.32 0.11 9.43
CA PRO A 47 -1.07 -0.09 10.65
C PRO A 47 -0.71 0.90 11.77
N ASP A 48 -1.73 1.37 12.49
CA ASP A 48 -1.56 2.24 13.66
C ASP A 48 -0.50 1.78 14.66
N PRO A 49 -0.41 0.49 15.04
CA PRO A 49 0.63 0.03 15.98
C PRO A 49 2.06 0.28 15.50
N LEU A 50 2.27 0.38 14.18
CA LEU A 50 3.60 0.55 13.58
C LEU A 50 3.95 2.02 13.35
N ARG A 51 3.00 2.96 13.47
CA ARG A 51 3.19 4.39 13.14
C ARG A 51 4.30 5.06 13.95
N CYS A 52 4.70 4.51 15.09
CA CYS A 52 5.78 5.03 15.94
C CYS A 52 7.17 4.47 15.60
N HIS A 53 7.28 3.38 14.81
CA HIS A 53 8.54 2.66 14.61
C HIS A 53 9.02 2.67 13.15
N LYS A 54 10.06 3.48 12.86
CA LYS A 54 10.52 3.77 11.49
C LYS A 54 10.79 2.52 10.64
N VAL A 55 11.57 1.57 11.15
CA VAL A 55 11.90 0.33 10.40
C VAL A 55 10.63 -0.44 10.02
N LEU A 56 9.64 -0.48 10.91
CA LEU A 56 8.39 -1.20 10.66
C LEU A 56 7.50 -0.43 9.68
N ARG A 57 7.50 0.90 9.73
CA ARG A 57 6.85 1.73 8.71
C ARG A 57 7.48 1.54 7.34
N CYS A 58 8.80 1.52 7.25
CA CYS A 58 9.51 1.31 6.00
C CYS A 58 9.34 -0.13 5.47
N LYS A 59 9.26 -1.14 6.34
CA LYS A 59 8.99 -2.53 5.96
C LYS A 59 7.55 -2.74 5.48
N TYR A 60 6.58 -2.33 6.29
CA TYR A 60 5.16 -2.65 6.09
C TYR A 60 4.32 -1.54 5.44
N GLY A 61 4.80 -0.30 5.43
CA GLY A 61 4.07 0.81 4.83
C GLY A 61 4.00 0.67 3.31
N VAL A 62 2.85 1.05 2.74
CA VAL A 62 2.56 0.99 1.30
C VAL A 62 1.90 2.28 0.83
N LEU A 63 2.01 2.57 -0.46
CA LEU A 63 1.32 3.67 -1.12
C LEU A 63 0.10 3.12 -1.88
N ASN A 64 -1.09 3.66 -1.59
CA ASN A 64 -2.34 3.25 -2.23
C ASN A 64 -2.90 4.33 -3.14
N HIS A 65 -3.48 3.95 -4.28
CA HIS A 65 -4.18 4.90 -5.17
C HIS A 65 -5.60 5.24 -4.72
N THR A 66 -6.10 4.55 -3.69
CA THR A 66 -7.43 4.74 -3.11
C THR A 66 -7.29 5.00 -1.63
N HIS A 67 -8.10 5.93 -1.08
CA HIS A 67 -8.13 6.13 0.36
C HIS A 67 -8.78 4.92 1.02
N VAL A 68 -8.01 4.20 1.83
CA VAL A 68 -8.50 3.07 2.62
C VAL A 68 -8.28 3.40 4.09
N PRO A 69 -9.35 3.59 4.89
CA PRO A 69 -9.23 3.67 6.34
C PRO A 69 -8.56 2.42 6.91
N ASP A 70 -7.85 2.55 8.03
CA ASP A 70 -7.08 1.44 8.65
C ASP A 70 -7.94 0.21 8.98
N GLU A 71 -9.21 0.43 9.29
CA GLU A 71 -10.22 -0.60 9.55
C GLU A 71 -10.68 -1.35 8.29
N ASN A 72 -10.47 -0.77 7.11
CA ASN A 72 -10.95 -1.27 5.83
C ASN A 72 -9.86 -1.91 4.96
N MET A 73 -8.59 -1.88 5.39
CA MET A 73 -7.53 -2.57 4.68
C MET A 73 -7.72 -4.08 4.80
N SER A 74 -7.98 -4.74 3.66
CA SER A 74 -8.08 -6.20 3.59
C SER A 74 -6.72 -6.82 3.23
N PRO A 75 -6.47 -8.10 3.58
CA PRO A 75 -5.23 -8.79 3.21
C PRO A 75 -4.92 -8.73 1.72
N GLY A 76 -5.91 -8.98 0.85
CA GLY A 76 -5.71 -8.95 -0.60
C GLY A 76 -5.41 -7.55 -1.15
N MET A 77 -6.01 -6.50 -0.56
CA MET A 77 -5.68 -5.12 -0.94
C MET A 77 -4.25 -4.74 -0.52
N TYR A 78 -3.85 -5.16 0.68
CA TYR A 78 -2.48 -4.95 1.15
C TYR A 78 -1.46 -5.68 0.27
N GLU A 79 -1.72 -6.94 -0.09
CA GLU A 79 -0.84 -7.71 -0.97
C GLU A 79 -0.60 -6.99 -2.31
N ILE A 80 -1.67 -6.51 -2.94
CA ILE A 80 -1.57 -5.75 -4.20
C ILE A 80 -0.71 -4.49 -4.00
N ALA A 81 -0.95 -3.73 -2.93
CA ALA A 81 -0.20 -2.52 -2.62
C ALA A 81 1.28 -2.79 -2.32
N TYR A 82 1.56 -3.89 -1.63
CA TYR A 82 2.92 -4.32 -1.30
C TYR A 82 3.68 -4.76 -2.56
N ARG A 83 3.05 -5.50 -3.47
CA ARG A 83 3.65 -5.87 -4.76
C ARG A 83 3.88 -4.65 -5.65
N GLN A 84 2.96 -3.68 -5.63
CA GLN A 84 3.13 -2.40 -6.31
C GLN A 84 4.33 -1.61 -5.74
N LYS A 85 4.50 -1.57 -4.41
CA LYS A 85 5.68 -0.98 -3.76
C LYS A 85 6.97 -1.63 -4.26
N LEU A 86 7.05 -2.97 -4.30
CA LEU A 86 8.24 -3.65 -4.83
C LEU A 86 8.52 -3.26 -6.28
N GLN A 87 7.48 -3.18 -7.10
CA GLN A 87 7.60 -2.79 -8.50
C GLN A 87 8.15 -1.36 -8.63
N GLU A 88 7.69 -0.44 -7.79
CA GLU A 88 8.18 0.95 -7.73
C GLU A 88 9.64 1.01 -7.31
N LEU A 89 10.03 0.28 -6.27
CA LEU A 89 11.43 0.22 -5.80
C LEU A 89 12.36 -0.32 -6.89
N ILE A 90 11.95 -1.37 -7.60
CA ILE A 90 12.69 -1.94 -8.73
C ILE A 90 12.78 -0.94 -9.88
N THR A 91 11.71 -0.19 -10.15
CA THR A 91 11.67 0.80 -11.24
C THR A 91 12.56 2.01 -10.94
N GLN A 92 12.67 2.40 -9.67
CA GLN A 92 13.49 3.52 -9.21
C GLN A 92 14.99 3.18 -9.16
N GLU A 93 15.35 1.89 -9.19
CA GLU A 93 16.74 1.46 -9.20
C GLU A 93 17.37 1.66 -10.59
N ILE A 94 18.18 2.71 -10.72
CA ILE A 94 18.77 3.15 -11.99
C ILE A 94 20.28 2.87 -12.03
N TYR A 95 20.95 2.82 -10.88
CA TYR A 95 22.41 2.87 -10.81
C TYR A 95 23.04 1.50 -10.63
N THR A 96 22.47 0.66 -9.77
CA THR A 96 22.98 -0.68 -9.51
C THR A 96 22.19 -1.70 -10.32
N PRO A 97 22.83 -2.55 -11.13
CA PRO A 97 22.10 -3.60 -11.84
C PRO A 97 21.34 -4.51 -10.87
N LEU A 98 20.05 -4.75 -11.12
CA LEU A 98 19.19 -5.58 -10.26
C LEU A 98 19.78 -6.98 -10.00
N SER A 99 20.48 -7.56 -10.97
CA SER A 99 21.13 -8.86 -10.80
C SER A 99 22.22 -8.83 -9.73
N VAL A 100 22.95 -7.72 -9.59
CA VAL A 100 23.97 -7.53 -8.54
C VAL A 100 23.31 -7.39 -7.18
N ILE A 101 22.18 -6.67 -7.10
CA ILE A 101 21.41 -6.55 -5.86
C ILE A 101 20.89 -7.93 -5.44
N PHE A 102 20.22 -8.65 -6.33
CA PHE A 102 19.64 -9.95 -6.00
C PHE A 102 20.67 -11.04 -5.72
N ASP A 103 21.86 -10.97 -6.33
CA ASP A 103 22.97 -11.84 -5.93
C ASP A 103 23.41 -11.58 -4.48
N ARG A 104 23.50 -10.31 -4.08
CA ARG A 104 23.92 -9.92 -2.72
C ARG A 104 22.92 -10.34 -1.65
N TYR A 105 21.62 -10.11 -1.87
CA TYR A 105 20.60 -10.35 -0.85
C TYR A 105 20.03 -11.77 -0.88
N PHE A 106 19.99 -12.41 -2.06
CA PHE A 106 19.30 -13.69 -2.25
C PHE A 106 20.15 -14.78 -2.93
N SER A 107 21.38 -14.47 -3.37
CA SER A 107 22.17 -15.37 -4.25
C SER A 107 21.38 -15.82 -5.49
N ALA A 108 20.51 -14.93 -6.00
CA ALA A 108 19.54 -15.24 -7.05
C ALA A 108 19.53 -14.18 -8.17
N PRO A 109 20.67 -13.93 -8.86
CA PRO A 109 20.75 -12.92 -9.92
C PRO A 109 19.81 -13.17 -11.10
N HIS A 110 19.36 -14.42 -11.29
CA HIS A 110 18.45 -14.82 -12.37
C HIS A 110 17.06 -14.20 -12.24
N LEU A 111 16.66 -13.78 -11.03
CA LEU A 111 15.37 -13.13 -10.76
C LEU A 111 15.26 -11.74 -11.41
N ALA A 112 16.38 -11.13 -11.82
CA ALA A 112 16.41 -9.80 -12.42
C ALA A 112 15.96 -9.77 -13.90
N SER A 113 15.44 -10.86 -14.44
CA SER A 113 15.05 -10.97 -15.84
C SER A 113 13.62 -10.48 -16.08
N GLY A 114 13.46 -9.53 -16.99
CA GLY A 114 12.14 -9.06 -17.46
C GLY A 114 11.88 -7.60 -17.13
N ASP A 115 10.62 -7.19 -17.30
CA ASP A 115 10.15 -5.89 -16.81
C ASP A 115 9.94 -5.91 -15.27
N PRO A 116 9.84 -4.75 -14.60
CA PRO A 116 9.70 -4.69 -13.14
C PRO A 116 8.54 -5.52 -12.58
N LYS A 117 7.43 -5.65 -13.32
CA LYS A 117 6.30 -6.46 -12.87
C LYS A 117 6.65 -7.94 -12.93
N GLN A 118 7.28 -8.40 -14.01
CA GLN A 118 7.76 -9.78 -14.14
C GLN A 118 8.76 -10.12 -13.03
N VAL A 119 9.68 -9.21 -12.72
CA VAL A 119 10.64 -9.38 -11.63
C VAL A 119 9.91 -9.57 -10.29
N VAL A 120 8.92 -8.73 -9.98
CA VAL A 120 8.10 -8.88 -8.76
C VAL A 120 7.33 -10.20 -8.76
N ASP A 121 6.73 -10.59 -9.89
CA ASP A 121 6.03 -11.87 -10.03
C ASP A 121 6.98 -13.06 -9.71
N THR A 122 8.19 -13.07 -10.27
CA THR A 122 9.18 -14.13 -10.01
C THR A 122 9.73 -14.09 -8.58
N MET A 123 10.06 -12.92 -8.04
CA MET A 123 10.47 -12.77 -6.63
C MET A 123 9.38 -13.28 -5.69
N TRP A 124 8.12 -12.98 -5.98
CA TRP A 124 6.99 -13.44 -5.19
C TRP A 124 6.83 -14.96 -5.22
N GLU A 125 7.13 -15.61 -6.34
CA GLU A 125 7.04 -17.06 -6.47
C GLU A 125 8.21 -17.79 -5.80
N GLU A 126 9.42 -17.24 -5.91
CA GLU A 126 10.65 -17.94 -5.51
C GLU A 126 11.18 -17.56 -4.11
N LEU A 127 10.91 -16.35 -3.61
CA LEU A 127 11.51 -15.84 -2.36
C LEU A 127 10.49 -15.78 -1.21
N GLU A 128 10.69 -16.64 -0.20
CA GLU A 128 9.85 -16.62 1.01
C GLU A 128 10.01 -15.29 1.75
N GLU A 129 11.23 -14.75 1.82
CA GLU A 129 11.58 -13.50 2.49
C GLU A 129 10.80 -12.30 1.93
N ILE A 130 10.43 -12.35 0.64
CA ILE A 130 9.61 -11.31 -0.01
C ILE A 130 8.13 -11.47 0.33
N ARG A 131 7.61 -12.71 0.34
CA ARG A 131 6.19 -12.99 0.65
C ARG A 131 5.86 -12.81 2.13
N ARG A 132 6.76 -13.23 3.01
CA ARG A 132 6.52 -13.37 4.44
C ARG A 132 6.06 -12.09 5.15
N PRO A 133 6.58 -10.88 4.85
CA PRO A 133 6.02 -9.66 5.40
C PRO A 133 4.54 -9.46 5.02
N ALA A 134 4.16 -9.77 3.78
CA ALA A 134 2.78 -9.64 3.37
C ALA A 134 1.87 -10.70 3.98
N GLU A 135 2.36 -11.92 4.14
CA GLU A 135 1.65 -12.99 4.85
C GLU A 135 1.43 -12.62 6.33
N ASN A 136 2.47 -12.15 7.04
CA ASN A 136 2.37 -11.68 8.42
C ASN A 136 1.37 -10.53 8.57
N MET A 137 1.40 -9.57 7.64
CA MET A 137 0.41 -8.48 7.62
C MET A 137 -1.00 -9.02 7.35
N GLY A 138 -1.15 -9.97 6.43
CA GLY A 138 -2.44 -10.60 6.12
C GLY A 138 -3.03 -11.33 7.32
N GLU A 139 -2.21 -12.08 8.07
CA GLU A 139 -2.59 -12.72 9.32
C GLU A 139 -3.06 -11.69 10.36
N TRP A 140 -2.28 -10.61 10.54
CA TRP A 140 -2.64 -9.55 11.48
C TRP A 140 -3.91 -8.80 11.06
N LEU A 141 -4.09 -8.51 9.76
CA LEU A 141 -5.30 -7.88 9.25
C LEU A 141 -6.54 -8.75 9.44
N GLY A 142 -6.39 -10.08 9.37
CA GLY A 142 -7.46 -11.06 9.56
C GLY A 142 -7.87 -11.25 11.02
N ASN A 143 -6.91 -11.31 11.94
CA ASN A 143 -7.17 -11.63 13.35
C ASN A 143 -7.18 -10.40 14.27
N ARG A 144 -6.36 -9.38 13.95
CA ARG A 144 -6.14 -8.15 14.72
C ARG A 144 -5.77 -8.42 16.18
N ASP A 145 -5.10 -9.53 16.45
CA ASP A 145 -4.72 -9.97 17.79
C ASP A 145 -3.24 -9.69 18.12
N THR A 146 -2.90 -9.85 19.39
CA THR A 146 -1.54 -9.63 19.89
C THR A 146 -0.53 -10.64 19.34
N GLU A 147 -0.93 -11.90 19.16
CA GLU A 147 -0.03 -12.95 18.68
C GLU A 147 0.43 -12.69 17.24
N SER A 148 -0.50 -12.34 16.35
CA SER A 148 -0.20 -11.96 14.97
C SER A 148 0.61 -10.67 14.89
N LEU A 149 0.35 -9.71 15.79
CA LEU A 149 1.17 -8.50 15.88
C LEU A 149 2.61 -8.82 16.28
N GLU A 150 2.83 -9.67 17.29
CA GLU A 150 4.16 -10.09 17.75
C GLU A 150 4.94 -10.81 16.64
N LYS A 151 4.27 -11.67 15.86
CA LYS A 151 4.89 -12.30 14.67
C LYS A 151 5.30 -11.27 13.63
N MET A 152 4.50 -10.24 13.42
CA MET A 152 4.76 -9.18 12.43
C MET A 152 5.91 -8.27 12.84
N ILE A 153 6.05 -7.96 14.14
CA ILE A 153 7.06 -6.98 14.59
C ILE A 153 8.40 -7.60 14.98
N HIS A 154 8.52 -8.93 15.06
CA HIS A 154 9.80 -9.59 15.36
C HIS A 154 10.94 -9.09 14.44
N PRO A 155 12.13 -8.76 14.97
CA PRO A 155 12.64 -9.05 16.31
C PRO A 155 12.27 -8.03 17.40
N PHE A 156 11.47 -7.01 17.08
CA PHE A 156 11.01 -6.02 18.06
C PHE A 156 9.89 -6.60 18.94
N SER A 157 9.68 -5.95 20.07
CA SER A 157 8.63 -6.24 21.04
C SER A 157 7.56 -5.15 21.04
N ILE A 158 6.36 -5.46 21.55
CA ILE A 158 5.25 -4.48 21.62
C ILE A 158 5.65 -3.28 22.50
N GLN A 159 6.51 -3.48 23.49
CA GLN A 159 6.99 -2.39 24.35
C GLN A 159 7.86 -1.39 23.57
N GLU A 160 8.49 -1.81 22.48
CA GLU A 160 9.27 -0.94 21.58
C GLU A 160 8.39 -0.16 20.60
N LEU A 161 7.09 -0.48 20.49
CA LEU A 161 6.10 0.30 19.75
C LEU A 161 5.58 1.50 20.55
N THR A 162 6.46 2.15 21.31
CA THR A 162 6.14 3.32 22.13
C THR A 162 6.87 4.53 21.59
N GLY A 163 6.13 5.59 21.24
CA GLY A 163 6.72 6.78 20.66
C GLY A 163 5.69 7.70 20.02
N GLU A 164 6.17 8.84 19.52
CA GLU A 164 5.37 9.77 18.74
C GLU A 164 5.04 9.15 17.37
N THR A 165 3.76 9.15 17.01
CA THR A 165 3.31 8.73 15.68
C THR A 165 3.58 9.84 14.68
N ILE A 166 3.90 9.45 13.44
CA ILE A 166 4.11 10.42 12.37
C ILE A 166 2.81 10.68 11.59
N SER A 167 2.74 11.85 10.97
CA SER A 167 1.66 12.21 10.05
C SER A 167 1.75 11.45 8.72
N ASP A 168 0.65 11.39 7.99
CA ASP A 168 0.63 10.77 6.66
C ASP A 168 1.61 11.44 5.68
N GLU A 169 1.76 12.77 5.73
CA GLU A 169 2.75 13.46 4.89
C GLU A 169 4.19 13.00 5.19
N GLN A 170 4.53 12.84 6.48
CA GLN A 170 5.84 12.32 6.87
C GLN A 170 6.01 10.86 6.45
N LEU A 171 4.96 10.03 6.58
CA LEU A 171 5.01 8.63 6.15
C LEU A 171 5.20 8.52 4.65
N LYS A 172 4.48 9.33 3.87
CA LYS A 172 4.64 9.39 2.42
C LYS A 172 6.07 9.73 2.04
N GLN A 173 6.65 10.76 2.67
CA GLN A 173 8.05 11.15 2.43
C GLN A 173 9.03 10.03 2.80
N GLU A 174 8.81 9.31 3.91
CA GLU A 174 9.64 8.16 4.27
C GLU A 174 9.54 7.03 3.23
N LEU A 175 8.34 6.74 2.72
CA LEU A 175 8.11 5.71 1.70
C LEU A 175 8.61 6.11 0.31
N ASP A 176 8.60 7.39 -0.03
CA ASP A 176 9.14 7.89 -1.31
C ASP A 176 10.68 7.90 -1.34
N GLN A 177 11.34 7.89 -0.17
CA GLN A 177 12.80 7.98 -0.05
C GLN A 177 13.49 6.63 0.13
N ILE A 178 12.74 5.56 0.40
CA ILE A 178 13.30 4.23 0.60
C ILE A 178 13.84 3.68 -0.73
N THR A 179 15.07 3.18 -0.73
CA THR A 179 15.63 2.49 -1.88
C THR A 179 15.27 1.00 -1.87
N LEU A 180 15.47 0.31 -3.00
CA LEU A 180 15.33 -1.14 -3.03
C LEU A 180 16.28 -1.81 -2.03
N GLU A 181 17.55 -1.41 -1.97
CA GLU A 181 18.53 -1.98 -1.03
C GLU A 181 18.13 -1.74 0.43
N ASP A 182 17.70 -0.52 0.79
CA ASP A 182 17.20 -0.22 2.15
C ASP A 182 16.02 -1.13 2.52
N PHE A 183 15.11 -1.37 1.57
CA PHE A 183 13.97 -2.26 1.76
C PHE A 183 14.41 -3.70 2.01
N LEU A 184 15.32 -4.22 1.18
CA LEU A 184 15.81 -5.59 1.27
C LEU A 184 16.62 -5.86 2.56
N GLU A 185 17.31 -4.86 3.10
CA GLU A 185 18.02 -4.97 4.39
C GLU A 185 17.09 -5.17 5.60
N MET A 186 15.81 -4.81 5.47
CA MET A 186 14.83 -4.91 6.58
C MET A 186 14.00 -6.20 6.55
N LEU A 187 14.13 -7.04 5.52
CA LEU A 187 13.37 -8.30 5.39
C LEU A 187 13.79 -9.30 6.45
#